data_AF-A0A942JT15-F1
#
_entry.id   AF-A0A942JT15-F1
#
_cell.length_a   1.000
_cell.length_b   1.000
_cell.length_c   1.000
_cell.angle_alpha   90.00
_cell.angle_beta   90.00
_cell.angle_gamma   90.00
#
_symmetry.space_group_name_H-M   'P 1'
#
loop_
_entity.id
_entity.type
_entity.pdbx_description
1 polymer ?
#
loop_
_entity_poly.entity_id
_entity_poly.type
_entity_poly.pdbx_seq_one_letter_code
_entity_poly.pdbx_strand_id
1 'polypeptide(L)'
;MSEGDTKGASVRDGGRMRTFALGAAGVALLAAVIFGVSALSGPRDVTGPNLPQTALPANDSGDLYVGAMDALASGETTRAVELLERALIADPSNAQARAELDRITRDPALAAEPGGPGNATGEPSAPLDEPPAVMNPDAGFTSSVADVGVLLPASVPGYELALSVVVGPDASVAADPVEGGPVGTVRRALYSVHDRATPDAADAFLRDVTRIAYPNDSANVTIDGVPAYFGTDGTRFAVVAYKRGRFVFEVVVTTAGQSPAALRDAAVSAARAFPDALR
;
A
#
# COMPACT_ATOMS: atom_id res chain seq x y z
N MET A 1 21.75 77.16 -4.38
CA MET A 1 22.66 76.04 -4.04
C MET A 1 21.84 75.06 -3.21
N SER A 2 21.07 74.10 -3.73
CA SER A 2 21.11 73.30 -4.97
C SER A 2 22.29 72.34 -5.05
N GLU A 3 22.03 71.06 -4.76
CA GLU A 3 22.68 69.78 -5.16
C GLU A 3 22.19 68.72 -4.15
N GLY A 4 21.68 67.52 -4.46
CA GLY A 4 21.36 66.76 -5.68
C GLY A 4 20.64 65.47 -5.17
N ASP A 5 19.52 65.04 -5.77
CA ASP A 5 19.41 63.94 -6.75
C ASP A 5 19.99 62.60 -6.23
N THR A 6 19.27 61.47 -6.09
CA THR A 6 18.48 60.69 -7.06
C THR A 6 17.44 59.81 -6.34
N LYS A 7 16.15 59.74 -6.72
CA LYS A 7 15.52 58.97 -7.81
C LYS A 7 15.76 57.44 -7.77
N GLY A 8 14.68 56.70 -7.50
CA GLY A 8 14.54 55.26 -7.71
C GLY A 8 13.08 54.84 -7.57
N ALA A 9 12.38 54.72 -8.70
CA ALA A 9 10.98 54.35 -8.80
C ALA A 9 10.81 52.84 -9.05
N SER A 10 9.65 52.33 -8.61
CA SER A 10 8.83 51.26 -9.23
C SER A 10 9.49 49.94 -9.62
N VAL A 11 9.06 48.82 -9.00
CA VAL A 11 8.50 47.66 -9.73
C VAL A 11 7.45 46.98 -8.83
N ARG A 12 6.20 46.91 -9.31
CA ARG A 12 5.24 45.86 -8.93
C ARG A 12 5.71 44.58 -9.59
N ASP A 13 5.81 43.48 -8.85
CA ASP A 13 5.66 42.19 -9.48
C ASP A 13 4.90 41.21 -8.58
N GLY A 14 3.91 40.56 -9.17
CA GLY A 14 3.05 39.59 -8.53
C GLY A 14 3.70 38.20 -8.63
N GLY A 15 3.65 37.44 -7.55
CA GLY A 15 4.29 36.12 -7.49
C GLY A 15 3.60 35.16 -6.54
N ARG A 16 2.46 34.62 -6.99
CA ARG A 16 1.92 33.27 -6.74
C ARG A 16 2.27 32.57 -5.41
N MET A 17 1.26 32.58 -4.54
CA MET A 17 0.74 31.47 -3.73
C MET A 17 1.30 30.07 -4.12
N ARG A 18 1.92 29.37 -3.17
CA ARG A 18 2.05 27.89 -3.20
C ARG A 18 1.84 27.32 -1.80
N THR A 19 0.60 26.92 -1.57
CA THR A 19 0.15 26.02 -0.51
C THR A 19 0.73 24.63 -0.79
N PHE A 20 1.54 24.07 0.11
CA PHE A 20 1.88 22.65 0.12
C PHE A 20 1.15 22.00 1.29
N ALA A 21 -0.06 21.52 1.02
CA ALA A 21 -0.78 20.58 1.86
C ALA A 21 -0.86 19.27 1.06
N LEU A 22 -0.19 18.21 1.52
CA LEU A 22 -0.34 16.86 1.00
C LEU A 22 0.18 15.89 2.05
N GLY A 23 -0.66 14.94 2.47
CA GLY A 23 -0.24 13.83 3.32
C GLY A 23 -1.21 13.38 4.40
N ALA A 24 -2.53 13.65 4.30
CA ALA A 24 -3.51 13.09 5.24
C ALA A 24 -4.89 12.78 4.60
N ALA A 25 -4.93 12.51 3.29
CA ALA A 25 -6.19 12.30 2.56
C ALA A 25 -6.36 10.90 1.92
N GLY A 26 -5.40 9.99 2.07
CA GLY A 26 -5.45 8.67 1.41
C GLY A 26 -6.41 7.67 2.03
N VAL A 27 -6.61 7.70 3.35
CA VAL A 27 -7.40 6.69 4.06
C VAL A 27 -8.92 6.98 4.01
N ALA A 28 -9.32 8.24 3.80
CA ALA A 28 -10.74 8.61 3.73
C ALA A 28 -11.33 8.48 2.30
N LEU A 29 -10.51 8.46 1.24
CA LEU A 29 -11.01 8.45 -0.13
C LEU A 29 -11.45 7.07 -0.62
N LEU A 30 -10.89 5.98 -0.08
CA LEU A 30 -11.27 4.61 -0.47
C LEU A 30 -12.68 4.22 0.04
N ALA A 31 -13.11 4.78 1.17
CA ALA A 31 -14.47 4.58 1.68
C ALA A 31 -15.53 5.38 0.89
N ALA A 32 -15.16 6.53 0.31
CA ALA A 32 -16.09 7.38 -0.42
C ALA A 32 -16.47 6.83 -1.81
N VAL A 33 -15.55 6.14 -2.50
CA VAL A 33 -15.82 5.53 -3.82
C VAL A 33 -16.74 4.30 -3.69
N ILE A 34 -16.73 3.61 -2.55
CA ILE A 34 -17.58 2.43 -2.31
C ILE A 34 -19.05 2.81 -1.99
N PHE A 35 -19.32 4.03 -1.52
CA PHE A 35 -20.68 4.48 -1.13
C PHE A 35 -21.29 5.59 -2.01
N GLY A 36 -20.57 6.12 -2.99
CA GLY A 36 -20.89 7.40 -3.64
C GLY A 36 -21.89 7.42 -4.80
N VAL A 37 -22.72 6.40 -5.06
CA VAL A 37 -23.73 6.45 -6.15
C VAL A 37 -25.18 6.20 -5.70
N SER A 38 -25.48 6.06 -4.41
CA SER A 38 -26.86 5.82 -3.93
C SER A 38 -27.39 6.85 -2.92
N ALA A 39 -27.07 8.13 -3.09
CA ALA A 39 -27.64 9.21 -2.27
C ALA A 39 -28.05 10.45 -3.09
N LEU A 40 -28.94 10.26 -4.05
CA LEU A 40 -29.82 11.33 -4.53
C LEU A 40 -31.27 10.92 -4.26
N SER A 41 -31.75 11.11 -3.02
CA SER A 41 -33.18 11.22 -2.67
C SER A 41 -33.37 11.68 -1.21
N GLY A 42 -33.62 12.98 -1.03
CA GLY A 42 -34.52 13.55 0.00
C GLY A 42 -34.00 13.72 1.45
N PRO A 43 -34.28 14.87 2.10
CA PRO A 43 -33.87 15.12 3.48
C PRO A 43 -34.82 14.42 4.46
N ARG A 44 -34.27 13.72 5.45
CA ARG A 44 -34.96 13.39 6.69
C ARG A 44 -34.05 13.77 7.86
N ASP A 45 -34.55 14.70 8.67
CA ASP A 45 -34.06 14.96 10.01
C ASP A 45 -34.03 13.67 10.82
N VAL A 46 -32.89 13.37 11.46
CA VAL A 46 -32.83 12.42 12.57
C VAL A 46 -31.95 12.99 13.67
N THR A 47 -32.64 13.35 14.74
CA THR A 47 -32.12 13.79 16.03
C THR A 47 -31.65 12.57 16.85
N GLY A 48 -30.33 12.45 17.09
CA GLY A 48 -29.68 11.62 18.14
C GLY A 48 -29.62 10.09 17.94
N PRO A 49 -28.84 9.33 18.74
CA PRO A 49 -28.02 9.72 19.91
C PRO A 49 -26.50 9.51 19.75
N ASN A 50 -25.71 10.22 20.56
CA ASN A 50 -24.26 10.09 20.70
C ASN A 50 -23.82 8.63 20.92
N LEU A 51 -22.97 8.11 20.03
CA LEU A 51 -22.15 6.93 20.31
C LEU A 51 -20.86 7.36 21.03
N PRO A 52 -20.41 6.62 22.05
CA PRO A 52 -19.19 6.95 22.79
C PRO A 52 -17.98 6.85 21.85
N GLN A 53 -17.29 7.98 21.67
CA GLN A 53 -15.94 7.98 21.15
C GLN A 53 -15.03 7.37 22.22
N THR A 54 -14.65 6.10 22.04
CA THR A 54 -13.56 5.52 22.80
C THR A 54 -12.27 6.21 22.35
N ALA A 55 -11.92 7.29 23.04
CA ALA A 55 -10.61 7.93 22.91
C ALA A 55 -9.54 6.91 23.30
N LEU A 56 -8.66 6.58 22.37
CA LEU A 56 -7.39 5.90 22.69
C LEU A 56 -6.61 6.81 23.66
N PRO A 57 -5.94 6.24 24.69
CA PRO A 57 -5.23 7.05 25.69
C PRO A 57 -4.13 7.87 25.02
N ALA A 58 -4.11 9.17 25.30
CA ALA A 58 -3.44 10.18 24.49
C ALA A 58 -1.97 10.47 24.86
N ASN A 59 -1.22 9.56 25.50
CA ASN A 59 0.10 9.90 26.06
C ASN A 59 1.27 8.94 25.75
N ASP A 60 1.13 7.98 24.81
CA ASP A 60 2.10 6.87 24.68
C ASP A 60 3.35 7.16 23.79
N SER A 61 3.41 8.29 23.08
CA SER A 61 4.51 8.54 22.12
C SER A 61 5.89 8.70 22.79
N GLY A 62 5.94 9.30 23.98
CA GLY A 62 7.19 9.51 24.72
C GLY A 62 7.81 8.20 25.21
N ASP A 63 6.99 7.30 25.75
CA ASP A 63 7.45 5.99 26.25
C ASP A 63 7.89 5.08 25.10
N LEU A 64 7.22 5.16 23.95
CA LEU A 64 7.63 4.46 22.73
C LEU A 64 8.98 4.97 22.21
N TYR A 65 9.24 6.28 22.27
CA TYR A 65 10.54 6.84 21.92
C TYR A 65 11.65 6.38 22.87
N VAL A 66 11.41 6.37 24.19
CA VAL A 66 12.39 5.88 25.17
C VAL A 66 12.71 4.41 24.93
N GLY A 67 11.68 3.57 24.73
CA GLY A 67 11.87 2.15 24.41
C GLY A 67 12.65 1.91 23.12
N ALA A 68 12.49 2.79 22.12
CA ALA A 68 13.30 2.72 20.91
C ALA A 68 14.79 3.00 21.19
N MET A 69 15.10 3.94 22.09
CA MET A 69 16.49 4.29 22.41
C MET A 69 17.18 3.16 23.18
N ASP A 70 16.47 2.48 24.07
CA ASP A 70 16.97 1.30 24.77
C ASP A 70 17.26 0.13 23.80
N ALA A 71 16.39 -0.05 22.80
CA ALA A 71 16.60 -1.04 21.73
C ALA A 71 17.84 -0.71 20.87
N LEU A 72 18.03 0.56 20.49
CA LEU A 72 19.25 1.00 19.79
C LEU A 72 20.53 0.80 20.61
N ALA A 73 20.48 1.12 21.92
CA ALA A 73 21.60 0.91 22.82
C ALA A 73 22.00 -0.57 22.95
N SER A 74 21.02 -1.46 22.77
CA SER A 74 21.18 -2.92 22.81
C SER A 74 21.48 -3.54 21.43
N GLY A 75 21.59 -2.73 20.38
CA GLY A 75 21.84 -3.18 19.00
C GLY A 75 20.63 -3.75 18.27
N GLU A 76 19.43 -3.66 18.84
CA GLU A 76 18.19 -4.17 18.26
C GLU A 76 17.55 -3.15 17.31
N THR A 77 18.21 -2.87 16.18
CA THR A 77 17.80 -1.82 15.23
C THR A 77 16.38 -2.02 14.69
N THR A 78 15.97 -3.25 14.38
CA THR A 78 14.60 -3.56 13.89
C THR A 78 13.54 -3.19 14.92
N ARG A 79 13.75 -3.56 16.19
CA ARG A 79 12.83 -3.25 17.29
C ARG A 79 12.77 -1.75 17.57
N ALA A 80 13.90 -1.05 17.46
CA ALA A 80 13.95 0.39 17.59
C ALA A 80 13.11 1.11 16.52
N VAL A 81 13.22 0.68 15.26
CA VAL A 81 12.42 1.25 14.15
C VAL A 81 10.92 1.05 14.39
N GLU A 82 10.49 -0.16 14.76
CA GLU A 82 9.08 -0.44 15.07
C GLU A 82 8.52 0.47 16.18
N LEU A 83 9.32 0.74 17.22
CA LEU A 83 8.92 1.60 18.33
C LEU A 83 8.86 3.08 17.92
N LEU A 84 9.78 3.55 17.07
CA LEU A 84 9.78 4.92 16.53
C LEU A 84 8.59 5.17 15.59
N GLU A 85 8.23 4.20 14.74
CA GLU A 85 7.06 4.29 13.87
C GLU A 85 5.77 4.36 14.69
N ARG A 86 5.65 3.51 15.72
CA ARG A 86 4.52 3.56 16.66
C ARG A 86 4.46 4.88 17.44
N ALA A 87 5.60 5.46 17.81
CA ALA A 87 5.66 6.77 18.45
C ALA A 87 5.11 7.87 17.52
N LEU A 88 5.37 7.79 16.22
CA LEU A 88 4.88 8.73 15.20
C LEU A 88 3.41 8.51 14.84
N ILE A 89 2.89 7.29 14.99
CA ILE A 89 1.44 7.02 14.90
C ILE A 89 0.71 7.65 16.08
N ALA A 90 1.28 7.53 17.29
CA ALA A 90 0.71 8.10 18.52
C ALA A 90 0.82 9.64 18.58
N ASP A 91 1.94 10.20 18.14
CA ASP A 91 2.13 11.64 17.98
C ASP A 91 2.88 11.94 16.66
N PRO A 92 2.14 12.29 15.60
CA PRO A 92 2.73 12.67 14.32
C PRO A 92 3.58 13.94 14.38
N SER A 93 3.54 14.71 15.47
CA SER A 93 4.37 15.90 15.65
C SER A 93 5.69 15.62 16.38
N ASN A 94 5.93 14.38 16.83
CA ASN A 94 7.14 13.99 17.56
C ASN A 94 8.39 14.08 16.66
N ALA A 95 9.05 15.24 16.71
CA ALA A 95 10.21 15.56 15.90
C ALA A 95 11.43 14.68 16.25
N GLN A 96 11.52 14.20 17.49
CA GLN A 96 12.63 13.35 17.94
C GLN A 96 12.52 11.96 17.33
N ALA A 97 11.34 11.34 17.38
CA ALA A 97 11.10 10.03 16.78
C ALA A 97 11.35 10.04 15.25
N ARG A 98 10.95 11.13 14.58
CA ARG A 98 11.19 11.32 13.14
C ARG A 98 12.68 11.45 12.82
N ALA A 99 13.39 12.33 13.53
CA ALA A 99 14.81 12.57 13.29
C ALA A 99 15.64 11.30 13.46
N GLU A 100 15.26 10.45 14.41
CA GLU A 100 15.97 9.24 14.75
C GLU A 100 15.68 8.09 13.79
N LEU A 101 14.43 7.97 13.32
CA LEU A 101 14.08 7.06 12.24
C LEU A 101 14.82 7.44 10.95
N ASP A 102 14.86 8.74 10.61
CA ASP A 102 15.64 9.25 9.47
C ASP A 102 17.15 9.00 9.63
N ARG A 103 17.68 8.95 10.86
CA ARG A 103 19.08 8.66 11.15
C ARG A 103 19.40 7.19 10.89
N ILE A 104 18.57 6.28 11.41
CA ILE A 104 18.73 4.83 11.23
C ILE A 104 18.64 4.47 9.74
N THR A 105 17.71 5.05 8.99
CA THR A 105 17.53 4.77 7.56
C THR A 105 18.71 5.28 6.70
N ARG A 106 19.45 6.29 7.16
CA ARG A 106 20.57 6.88 6.41
C ARG A 106 21.93 6.27 6.71
N ASP A 107 22.05 5.43 7.74
CA ASP A 107 23.33 4.82 8.13
C ASP A 107 23.29 3.29 7.95
N PRO A 108 23.81 2.76 6.82
CA PRO A 108 23.82 1.33 6.56
C PRO A 108 24.74 0.55 7.53
N ALA A 109 25.60 1.22 8.29
CA ALA A 109 26.43 0.58 9.31
C ALA A 109 25.63 0.18 10.57
N LEU A 110 24.44 0.74 10.79
CA LEU A 110 23.53 0.38 11.89
C LEU A 110 22.58 -0.77 11.54
N ALA A 111 22.52 -1.15 10.26
CA ALA A 111 21.68 -2.22 9.72
C ALA A 111 22.44 -3.56 9.56
N ALA A 112 23.75 -3.58 9.77
CA ALA A 112 24.59 -4.76 9.61
C ALA A 112 24.79 -5.49 10.95
N GLU A 113 24.07 -6.59 11.15
CA GLU A 113 24.44 -7.56 12.18
C GLU A 113 25.77 -8.26 11.81
N PRO A 114 26.66 -8.55 12.78
CA PRO A 114 27.96 -9.17 12.50
C PRO A 114 27.82 -10.70 12.31
N GLY A 115 27.74 -11.14 11.04
CA GLY A 115 27.87 -12.55 10.66
C GLY A 115 29.33 -12.94 10.39
N GLY A 116 29.84 -13.94 11.13
CA GLY A 116 31.24 -14.39 11.14
C GLY A 116 31.77 -15.10 9.87
N PRO A 117 33.08 -15.45 9.84
CA PRO A 117 33.78 -15.86 8.63
C PRO A 117 33.62 -17.36 8.34
N GLY A 118 33.18 -17.69 7.12
CA GLY A 118 33.10 -19.07 6.60
C GLY A 118 34.15 -19.31 5.51
N ASN A 119 34.99 -20.31 5.73
CA ASN A 119 36.20 -20.67 5.01
C ASN A 119 36.05 -20.95 3.50
N ALA A 120 37.15 -20.64 2.80
CA ALA A 120 37.48 -21.12 1.46
C ALA A 120 37.81 -22.63 1.46
N THR A 121 37.34 -23.34 0.43
CA THR A 121 38.11 -24.38 -0.28
C THR A 121 37.44 -24.62 -1.64
N GLY A 122 38.20 -24.46 -2.72
CA GLY A 122 37.77 -24.74 -4.08
C GLY A 122 38.07 -26.17 -4.49
N GLU A 123 37.26 -26.70 -5.42
CA GLU A 123 37.66 -27.68 -6.43
C GLU A 123 36.79 -27.47 -7.69
N PRO A 124 37.33 -27.68 -8.91
CA PRO A 124 36.62 -27.40 -10.16
C PRO A 124 35.81 -28.62 -10.60
N SER A 125 34.50 -28.44 -10.77
CA SER A 125 33.61 -29.46 -11.34
C SER A 125 33.14 -29.04 -12.73
N ALA A 126 33.06 -30.04 -13.62
CA ALA A 126 32.72 -30.04 -15.03
C ALA A 126 31.50 -29.18 -15.43
N PRO A 127 31.30 -28.83 -16.73
CA PRO A 127 30.19 -27.98 -17.14
C PRO A 127 28.89 -28.73 -16.91
N LEU A 128 28.18 -28.32 -15.85
CA LEU A 128 26.81 -28.74 -15.57
C LEU A 128 25.92 -28.09 -16.63
N ASP A 129 25.07 -28.89 -17.27
CA ASP A 129 23.90 -28.41 -18.01
C ASP A 129 23.24 -27.30 -17.18
N GLU A 130 23.20 -26.08 -17.73
CA GLU A 130 22.57 -24.96 -17.05
C GLU A 130 21.12 -25.37 -16.72
N PRO A 131 20.73 -25.39 -15.43
CA PRO A 131 19.33 -25.58 -15.09
C PRO A 131 18.53 -24.50 -15.83
N PRO A 132 17.34 -24.83 -16.37
CA PRO A 132 16.54 -23.87 -17.11
C PRO A 132 16.42 -22.60 -16.28
N ALA A 133 16.73 -21.44 -16.88
CA ALA A 133 16.72 -20.17 -16.20
C ALA A 133 15.40 -20.04 -15.40
N VAL A 134 15.52 -20.05 -14.07
CA VAL A 134 14.38 -19.82 -13.19
C VAL A 134 13.94 -18.39 -13.45
N MET A 135 12.87 -18.22 -14.22
CA MET A 135 12.36 -16.92 -14.61
C MET A 135 11.96 -16.20 -13.33
N ASN A 136 12.66 -15.11 -13.00
CA ASN A 136 12.33 -14.30 -11.84
C ASN A 136 10.97 -13.63 -12.10
N PRO A 137 9.89 -13.97 -11.36
CA PRO A 137 8.60 -13.33 -11.56
C PRO A 137 8.71 -11.82 -11.30
N ASP A 138 9.61 -11.34 -10.46
CA ASP A 138 9.73 -9.90 -10.19
C ASP A 138 10.48 -9.12 -11.29
N ALA A 139 10.92 -9.79 -12.35
CA ALA A 139 11.59 -9.15 -13.48
C ALA A 139 10.69 -8.05 -14.08
N GLY A 140 11.25 -6.83 -14.17
CA GLY A 140 10.57 -5.62 -14.63
C GLY A 140 9.87 -4.84 -13.52
N PHE A 141 9.38 -5.48 -12.47
CA PHE A 141 8.57 -4.84 -11.43
C PHE A 141 9.37 -4.11 -10.35
N THR A 142 10.68 -3.93 -10.52
CA THR A 142 11.54 -3.17 -9.60
C THR A 142 11.68 -1.70 -9.97
N SER A 143 11.36 -1.34 -11.21
CA SER A 143 11.48 0.02 -11.74
C SER A 143 10.16 0.78 -11.64
N SER A 144 10.24 2.10 -11.49
CA SER A 144 9.05 2.96 -11.55
C SER A 144 8.41 2.91 -12.93
N VAL A 145 7.09 2.93 -12.99
CA VAL A 145 6.32 3.14 -14.22
C VAL A 145 5.84 4.58 -14.29
N ALA A 146 5.72 5.13 -15.50
CA ALA A 146 5.22 6.50 -15.69
C ALA A 146 3.72 6.61 -15.39
N ASP A 147 2.98 5.53 -15.62
CA ASP A 147 1.54 5.43 -15.36
C ASP A 147 1.25 4.05 -14.73
N VAL A 148 0.79 4.04 -13.48
CA VAL A 148 0.42 2.79 -12.76
C VAL A 148 -0.82 2.15 -13.36
N GLY A 149 -1.66 2.90 -14.09
CA GLY A 149 -2.85 2.37 -14.75
C GLY A 149 -2.56 1.29 -15.80
N VAL A 150 -1.35 1.26 -16.38
CA VAL A 150 -0.94 0.22 -17.34
C VAL A 150 -0.82 -1.16 -16.71
N LEU A 151 -0.77 -1.22 -15.38
CA LEU A 151 -0.72 -2.45 -14.60
C LEU A 151 -2.10 -3.00 -14.25
N LEU A 152 -3.18 -2.28 -14.55
CA LEU A 152 -4.54 -2.80 -14.38
C LEU A 152 -4.89 -3.78 -15.52
N PRO A 153 -5.80 -4.74 -15.26
CA PRO A 153 -6.28 -5.65 -16.31
C PRO A 153 -6.98 -4.85 -17.41
N ALA A 154 -6.63 -5.13 -18.67
CA ALA A 154 -7.32 -4.57 -19.83
C ALA A 154 -8.67 -5.26 -20.11
N SER A 155 -8.81 -6.51 -19.67
CA SER A 155 -10.03 -7.31 -19.78
C SER A 155 -10.03 -8.42 -18.74
N VAL A 156 -11.20 -8.77 -18.21
CA VAL A 156 -11.36 -9.89 -17.29
C VAL A 156 -12.51 -10.78 -17.77
N PRO A 157 -12.27 -12.07 -18.08
CA PRO A 157 -13.34 -12.98 -18.46
C PRO A 157 -14.49 -13.03 -17.44
N GLY A 158 -15.72 -12.86 -17.91
CA GLY A 158 -16.91 -12.87 -17.06
C GLY A 158 -17.23 -11.55 -16.34
N TYR A 159 -16.49 -10.47 -16.64
CA TYR A 159 -16.74 -9.14 -16.09
C TYR A 159 -16.73 -8.06 -17.17
N GLU A 160 -17.50 -7.00 -16.93
CA GLU A 160 -17.42 -5.72 -17.61
C GLU A 160 -16.62 -4.75 -16.74
N LEU A 161 -15.56 -4.18 -17.30
CA LEU A 161 -14.70 -3.22 -16.59
C LEU A 161 -15.25 -1.80 -16.74
N ALA A 162 -15.27 -1.07 -15.62
CA ALA A 162 -15.55 0.35 -15.60
C ALA A 162 -14.34 1.16 -16.08
N LEU A 163 -14.45 2.49 -15.99
CA LEU A 163 -13.31 3.38 -16.22
C LEU A 163 -12.27 3.20 -15.12
N SER A 164 -11.00 3.11 -15.52
CA SER A 164 -9.89 3.13 -14.58
C SER A 164 -9.75 4.50 -13.92
N VAL A 165 -9.36 4.49 -12.66
CA VAL A 165 -9.10 5.67 -11.84
C VAL A 165 -7.66 5.59 -11.37
N VAL A 166 -6.86 6.62 -11.66
CA VAL A 166 -5.47 6.74 -11.24
C VAL A 166 -5.34 7.94 -10.31
N VAL A 167 -4.83 7.72 -9.10
CA VAL A 167 -4.62 8.75 -8.08
C VAL A 167 -3.24 8.58 -7.47
N GLY A 168 -2.29 9.40 -7.93
CA GLY A 168 -0.91 9.34 -7.45
C GLY A 168 -0.28 7.97 -7.72
N PRO A 169 0.22 7.25 -6.70
CA PRO A 169 0.84 5.93 -6.86
C PRO A 169 -0.16 4.79 -7.02
N ASP A 170 -1.47 5.06 -6.94
CA ASP A 170 -2.51 4.05 -6.93
C ASP A 170 -3.34 4.10 -8.21
N ALA A 171 -3.68 2.93 -8.74
CA ALA A 171 -4.63 2.78 -9.84
C ALA A 171 -5.68 1.74 -9.47
N SER A 172 -6.92 1.93 -9.91
CA SER A 172 -7.98 0.94 -9.72
C SER A 172 -8.98 0.90 -10.86
N VAL A 173 -9.65 -0.25 -11.04
CA VAL A 173 -10.79 -0.40 -11.94
C VAL A 173 -11.84 -1.30 -11.30
N ALA A 174 -13.08 -0.82 -11.26
CA ALA A 174 -14.22 -1.63 -10.82
C ALA A 174 -14.66 -2.56 -11.94
N ALA A 175 -15.19 -3.71 -11.58
CA ALA A 175 -15.65 -4.72 -12.52
C ALA A 175 -16.98 -5.33 -12.05
N ASP A 176 -17.97 -5.28 -12.92
CA ASP A 176 -19.29 -5.85 -12.67
C ASP A 176 -19.41 -7.20 -13.41
N PRO A 177 -19.82 -8.29 -12.74
CA PRO A 177 -20.05 -9.57 -13.41
C PRO A 177 -21.10 -9.48 -14.52
N VAL A 178 -20.85 -10.11 -15.65
CA VAL A 178 -21.80 -10.19 -16.78
C VAL A 178 -22.48 -11.56 -16.85
N GLU A 179 -23.48 -11.69 -17.74
CA GLU A 179 -24.11 -12.99 -18.03
C GLU A 179 -23.06 -14.03 -18.46
N GLY A 180 -23.13 -15.24 -17.90
CA GLY A 180 -22.10 -16.28 -18.05
C GLY A 180 -20.88 -16.10 -17.14
N GLY A 181 -20.78 -14.98 -16.41
CA GLY A 181 -19.82 -14.74 -15.35
C GLY A 181 -20.33 -15.10 -13.95
N PRO A 182 -19.65 -14.65 -12.89
CA PRO A 182 -19.95 -15.04 -11.50
C PRO A 182 -21.11 -14.25 -10.86
N VAL A 183 -22.13 -13.86 -11.61
CA VAL A 183 -23.26 -13.01 -11.13
C VAL A 183 -24.01 -13.55 -9.90
N GLY A 184 -24.02 -14.88 -9.71
CA GLY A 184 -24.68 -15.52 -8.56
C GLY A 184 -23.84 -15.57 -7.27
N THR A 185 -22.55 -15.28 -7.37
CA THR A 185 -21.59 -15.44 -6.28
C THR A 185 -20.88 -14.14 -5.94
N VAL A 186 -20.56 -13.35 -6.96
CA VAL A 186 -19.88 -12.05 -6.88
C VAL A 186 -20.86 -10.96 -7.24
N ARG A 187 -20.93 -9.91 -6.41
CA ARG A 187 -21.69 -8.71 -6.71
C ARG A 187 -20.88 -7.70 -7.52
N ARG A 188 -19.60 -7.56 -7.19
CA ARG A 188 -18.63 -6.64 -7.81
C ARG A 188 -17.21 -7.06 -7.44
N ALA A 189 -16.26 -6.82 -8.34
CA ALA A 189 -14.84 -6.86 -8.03
C ALA A 189 -14.21 -5.47 -8.19
N LEU A 190 -13.16 -5.21 -7.42
CA LEU A 190 -12.29 -4.03 -7.56
C LEU A 190 -10.87 -4.53 -7.74
N TYR A 191 -10.24 -4.15 -8.84
CA TYR A 191 -8.83 -4.42 -9.13
C TYR A 191 -8.05 -3.16 -8.79
N SER A 192 -6.99 -3.31 -8.02
CA SER A 192 -6.13 -2.20 -7.59
C SER A 192 -4.66 -2.56 -7.75
N VAL A 193 -3.86 -1.55 -8.09
CA VAL A 193 -2.40 -1.61 -8.10
C VAL A 193 -1.85 -0.43 -7.31
N HIS A 194 -0.90 -0.71 -6.43
CA HIS A 194 -0.25 0.26 -5.56
C HIS A 194 1.25 0.28 -5.83
N ASP A 195 1.79 1.40 -6.31
CA ASP A 195 3.24 1.63 -6.34
C ASP A 195 3.73 2.04 -4.95
N ARG A 196 4.51 1.17 -4.31
CA ARG A 196 5.02 1.40 -2.96
C ARG A 196 6.44 1.95 -2.93
N ALA A 197 6.97 2.37 -4.08
CA ALA A 197 8.32 2.88 -4.28
C ALA A 197 9.44 1.84 -4.15
N THR A 198 9.35 0.93 -3.17
CA THR A 198 10.33 -0.13 -2.91
C THR A 198 9.66 -1.48 -2.66
N PRO A 199 10.39 -2.60 -2.85
CA PRO A 199 9.88 -3.92 -2.49
C PRO A 199 9.52 -4.07 -1.01
N ASP A 200 10.32 -3.49 -0.11
CA ASP A 200 10.07 -3.56 1.33
C ASP A 200 8.79 -2.81 1.73
N ALA A 201 8.52 -1.68 1.09
CA ALA A 201 7.28 -0.94 1.30
C ALA A 201 6.06 -1.64 0.68
N ALA A 202 6.26 -2.48 -0.35
CA ALA A 202 5.23 -3.38 -0.87
C ALA A 202 4.92 -4.53 0.11
N ASP A 203 5.95 -5.11 0.72
CA ASP A 203 5.77 -6.09 1.80
C ASP A 203 5.05 -5.49 3.01
N ALA A 204 5.47 -4.30 3.44
CA ALA A 204 4.84 -3.57 4.54
C ALA A 204 3.36 -3.29 4.24
N PHE A 205 3.01 -2.92 3.01
CA PHE A 205 1.60 -2.73 2.65
C PHE A 205 0.77 -4.02 2.79
N LEU A 206 1.28 -5.16 2.30
CA LEU A 206 0.58 -6.43 2.47
C LEU A 206 0.41 -6.80 3.94
N ARG A 207 1.43 -6.56 4.77
CA ARG A 207 1.44 -6.89 6.20
C ARG A 207 0.55 -5.96 7.03
N ASP A 208 0.67 -4.66 6.83
CA ASP A 208 0.16 -3.63 7.74
C ASP A 208 -1.14 -2.99 7.23
N VAL A 209 -1.49 -3.21 5.96
CA VAL A 209 -2.75 -2.69 5.39
C VAL A 209 -3.67 -3.85 5.04
N THR A 210 -3.30 -4.68 4.05
CA THR A 210 -4.21 -5.72 3.54
C THR A 210 -4.56 -6.74 4.62
N ARG A 211 -3.58 -7.30 5.32
CA ARG A 211 -3.84 -8.32 6.37
C ARG A 211 -4.58 -7.77 7.59
N ILE A 212 -4.46 -6.47 7.88
CA ILE A 212 -5.22 -5.82 8.95
C ILE A 212 -6.67 -5.57 8.51
N ALA A 213 -6.89 -5.18 7.26
CA ALA A 213 -8.22 -4.93 6.72
C ALA A 213 -9.04 -6.22 6.51
N TYR A 214 -8.38 -7.34 6.19
CA TYR A 214 -9.01 -8.61 5.85
C TYR A 214 -8.51 -9.80 6.69
N PRO A 215 -8.54 -9.72 8.03
CA PRO A 215 -7.81 -10.64 8.91
C PRO A 215 -8.41 -12.06 8.97
N ASN A 216 -9.65 -12.25 8.50
CA ASN A 216 -10.38 -13.51 8.66
C ASN A 216 -10.14 -14.47 7.50
N ASP A 217 -10.39 -15.76 7.72
CA ASP A 217 -10.28 -16.85 6.72
C ASP A 217 -8.94 -16.85 5.95
N SER A 218 -7.87 -16.41 6.62
CA SER A 218 -6.60 -16.16 5.95
C SER A 218 -6.01 -17.43 5.36
N ALA A 219 -5.53 -17.35 4.13
CA ALA A 219 -4.83 -18.45 3.48
C ALA A 219 -3.70 -17.94 2.60
N ASN A 220 -2.66 -18.77 2.46
CA ASN A 220 -1.69 -18.58 1.39
C ASN A 220 -2.24 -19.22 0.11
N VAL A 221 -2.21 -18.46 -0.99
CA VAL A 221 -2.59 -18.89 -2.33
C VAL A 221 -1.44 -18.55 -3.30
N THR A 222 -1.56 -18.96 -4.56
CA THR A 222 -0.58 -18.63 -5.60
C THR A 222 -1.26 -18.07 -6.83
N ILE A 223 -0.68 -16.99 -7.38
CA ILE A 223 -1.09 -16.38 -8.64
C ILE A 223 0.07 -16.58 -9.62
N ASP A 224 -0.12 -17.52 -10.55
CA ASP A 224 0.87 -17.84 -11.60
C ASP A 224 2.30 -18.05 -11.06
N GLY A 225 2.39 -18.79 -9.95
CA GLY A 225 3.66 -19.11 -9.26
C GLY A 225 4.09 -18.09 -8.21
N VAL A 226 3.43 -16.94 -8.13
CA VAL A 226 3.73 -15.87 -7.16
C VAL A 226 2.95 -16.11 -5.87
N PRO A 227 3.61 -16.15 -4.70
CA PRO A 227 2.93 -16.23 -3.41
C PRO A 227 1.97 -15.06 -3.21
N ALA A 228 0.76 -15.39 -2.81
CA ALA A 228 -0.32 -14.43 -2.63
C ALA A 228 -1.05 -14.68 -1.31
N TYR A 229 -1.59 -13.61 -0.75
CA TYR A 229 -2.43 -13.62 0.43
C TYR A 229 -3.90 -13.66 0.02
N PHE A 230 -4.67 -14.54 0.65
CA PHE A 230 -6.13 -14.50 0.67
C PHE A 230 -6.60 -14.15 2.08
N GLY A 231 -7.63 -13.31 2.19
CA GLY A 231 -8.29 -12.99 3.46
C GLY A 231 -9.71 -12.45 3.25
N THR A 232 -10.45 -12.31 4.34
CA THR A 232 -11.81 -11.75 4.33
C THR A 232 -12.01 -10.72 5.45
N ASP A 233 -12.97 -9.82 5.27
CA ASP A 233 -13.44 -8.92 6.34
C ASP A 233 -14.42 -9.62 7.30
N GLY A 234 -14.68 -10.92 7.09
CA GLY A 234 -15.65 -11.73 7.84
C GLY A 234 -17.12 -11.44 7.52
N THR A 235 -17.44 -10.46 6.66
CA THR A 235 -18.84 -10.06 6.42
C THR A 235 -19.22 -9.94 4.95
N ARG A 236 -18.45 -9.22 4.13
CA ARG A 236 -18.86 -8.79 2.79
C ARG A 236 -17.78 -8.93 1.72
N PHE A 237 -16.52 -8.97 2.12
CA PHE A 237 -15.39 -8.84 1.21
C PHE A 237 -14.41 -9.98 1.36
N ALA A 238 -13.93 -10.46 0.22
CA ALA A 238 -12.78 -11.34 0.13
C ALA A 238 -11.70 -10.63 -0.69
N VAL A 239 -10.44 -10.76 -0.28
CA VAL A 239 -9.30 -10.16 -0.95
C VAL A 239 -8.33 -11.24 -1.42
N VAL A 240 -7.73 -11.03 -2.58
CA VAL A 240 -6.46 -11.63 -2.94
C VAL A 240 -5.46 -10.51 -3.21
N ALA A 241 -4.32 -10.55 -2.54
CA ALA A 241 -3.27 -9.57 -2.73
C ALA A 241 -1.89 -10.24 -2.83
N TYR A 242 -1.05 -9.72 -3.71
CA TYR A 242 0.33 -10.18 -3.88
C TYR A 242 1.20 -9.03 -4.36
N LYS A 243 2.51 -9.18 -4.22
CA LYS A 243 3.47 -8.21 -4.73
C LYS A 243 4.22 -8.74 -5.94
N ARG A 244 4.69 -7.81 -6.76
CA ARG A 244 5.78 -8.02 -7.71
C ARG A 244 6.71 -6.84 -7.57
N GLY A 245 7.96 -7.07 -7.17
CA GLY A 245 8.90 -5.99 -6.88
C GLY A 245 8.30 -4.89 -5.97
N ARG A 246 8.22 -3.65 -6.47
CA ARG A 246 7.69 -2.48 -5.72
C ARG A 246 6.17 -2.30 -5.80
N PHE A 247 5.47 -3.14 -6.56
CA PHE A 247 4.03 -3.00 -6.78
C PHE A 247 3.25 -4.04 -5.98
N VAL A 248 2.11 -3.62 -5.41
CA VAL A 248 1.11 -4.53 -4.84
C VAL A 248 -0.09 -4.59 -5.75
N PHE A 249 -0.51 -5.80 -6.08
CA PHE A 249 -1.70 -6.12 -6.85
C PHE A 249 -2.75 -6.65 -5.88
N GLU A 250 -3.95 -6.06 -5.90
CA GLU A 250 -5.03 -6.42 -5.00
C GLU A 250 -6.34 -6.56 -5.78
N VAL A 251 -7.08 -7.64 -5.52
CA VAL A 251 -8.47 -7.78 -5.97
C VAL A 251 -9.35 -7.95 -4.76
N VAL A 252 -10.32 -7.04 -4.60
CA VAL A 252 -11.38 -7.14 -3.58
C VAL A 252 -12.67 -7.56 -4.26
N VAL A 253 -13.21 -8.69 -3.85
CA VAL A 253 -14.46 -9.25 -4.35
C VAL A 253 -15.55 -9.10 -3.30
N THR A 254 -16.70 -8.56 -3.71
CA THR A 254 -17.87 -8.40 -2.86
C THR A 254 -18.83 -9.57 -3.04
N THR A 255 -19.30 -10.17 -1.96
CA THR A 255 -20.27 -11.28 -2.02
C THR A 255 -21.65 -10.83 -2.51
N ALA A 256 -22.33 -11.73 -3.24
CA ALA A 256 -23.74 -11.61 -3.62
C ALA A 256 -24.72 -12.19 -2.58
N GLY A 257 -24.26 -12.53 -1.37
CA GLY A 257 -25.10 -13.01 -0.26
C GLY A 257 -24.63 -14.29 0.43
N GLN A 258 -23.55 -14.90 -0.07
CA GLN A 258 -22.85 -16.02 0.57
C GLN A 258 -21.73 -15.56 1.51
N SER A 259 -21.14 -16.48 2.26
CA SER A 259 -19.95 -16.19 3.07
C SER A 259 -18.80 -15.69 2.17
N PRO A 260 -18.06 -14.62 2.57
CA PRO A 260 -16.88 -14.18 1.83
C PRO A 260 -15.80 -15.26 1.67
N ALA A 261 -15.68 -16.20 2.61
CA ALA A 261 -14.74 -17.32 2.50
C ALA A 261 -14.99 -18.19 1.25
N ALA A 262 -16.26 -18.30 0.83
CA ALA A 262 -16.65 -19.06 -0.37
C ALA A 262 -16.22 -18.38 -1.67
N LEU A 263 -15.74 -17.13 -1.61
CA LEU A 263 -15.24 -16.38 -2.78
C LEU A 263 -13.78 -16.67 -3.11
N ARG A 264 -13.07 -17.52 -2.35
CA ARG A 264 -11.64 -17.77 -2.53
C ARG A 264 -11.25 -18.06 -3.98
N ASP A 265 -11.91 -19.03 -4.62
CA ASP A 265 -11.59 -19.43 -5.98
C ASP A 265 -11.91 -18.33 -6.99
N ALA A 266 -13.02 -17.59 -6.79
CA ALA A 266 -13.39 -16.47 -7.63
C ALA A 266 -12.37 -15.32 -7.52
N ALA A 267 -11.92 -14.99 -6.31
CA ALA A 267 -10.92 -13.95 -6.08
C ALA A 267 -9.54 -14.34 -6.63
N VAL A 268 -9.13 -15.60 -6.48
CA VAL A 268 -7.89 -16.13 -7.09
C VAL A 268 -7.97 -16.10 -8.62
N SER A 269 -9.10 -16.52 -9.19
CA SER A 269 -9.31 -16.48 -10.64
C SER A 269 -9.30 -15.05 -11.17
N ALA A 270 -9.89 -14.11 -10.44
CA ALA A 270 -9.88 -12.69 -10.79
C ALA A 270 -8.46 -12.12 -10.75
N ALA A 271 -7.69 -12.41 -9.71
CA ALA A 271 -6.32 -11.90 -9.55
C ALA A 271 -5.36 -12.33 -10.68
N ARG A 272 -5.62 -13.44 -11.38
CA ARG A 272 -4.85 -13.86 -12.57
C ARG A 272 -5.04 -12.96 -13.79
N ALA A 273 -5.98 -12.01 -13.75
CA ALA A 273 -6.21 -11.11 -14.87
C ALA A 273 -5.20 -9.94 -14.93
N PHE A 274 -4.43 -9.72 -13.86
CA PHE A 274 -3.36 -8.73 -13.88
C PHE A 274 -2.25 -9.12 -14.86
N PRO A 275 -1.55 -8.13 -15.46
CA PRO A 275 -0.42 -8.41 -16.33
C PRO A 275 0.68 -9.20 -15.61
N ASP A 276 1.23 -10.20 -16.30
CA ASP A 276 2.34 -11.03 -15.83
C ASP A 276 3.72 -10.45 -16.18
N ALA A 277 3.77 -9.46 -17.07
CA ALA A 277 4.97 -8.73 -17.47
C ALA A 277 4.66 -7.26 -17.82
N LEU A 278 5.65 -6.39 -17.61
CA LEU A 278 5.65 -5.02 -18.15
C LEU A 278 6.01 -5.07 -19.64
N ARG A 279 5.18 -4.49 -20.49
CA ARG A 279 5.43 -4.33 -21.93
C ARG A 279 6.18 -3.04 -22.24
#